data_AF-A0A812MBT7-F1
#
_entry.id   AF-A0A812MBT7-F1
#
_cell.length_a   1.000
_cell.length_b   1.000
_cell.length_c   1.000
_cell.angle_alpha   90.00
_cell.angle_beta   90.00
_cell.angle_gamma   90.00
#
_symmetry.space_group_name_H-M   'P 1'
#
loop_
_entity.id
_entity.type
_entity.pdbx_description
1 polymer ?
#
loop_
_entity_poly.entity_id
_entity_poly.type
_entity_poly.pdbx_seq_one_letter_code
_entity_poly.pdbx_strand_id
1 'polypeptide(L)'
;MVVDGFSTGSGSPVEGMFPEQNVTWDCPAVLQGNCSASNLHESECEAAKAFLLERKLPLLTLPLFRCRYLQQPGAAAGTKCDFASMYKENGTWINGCVHPNNTVTFFEQDCDISEFEENVRSFDLWFYKIFQYLDDVVQDLILQIADDLKAIVYLHLVDPVFDLLDGFDCSFMQSFWRGLTDSLCFQAVSSVQVVASYYVWAASFSLAMVVVLYVAWRISRDTTDAFENSLTFPTRARDLRNKVKQRVGYQTSEAPTAPAEAPATTAPGLSL
;
A
#
# COMPACT_ATOMS: atom_id res chain seq x y z
N MET A 1 18.88 38.69 -18.67
CA MET A 1 18.79 37.31 -18.14
C MET A 1 18.46 37.42 -16.68
N VAL A 2 17.19 37.26 -16.34
CA VAL A 2 16.75 37.19 -14.94
C VAL A 2 16.87 35.73 -14.53
N VAL A 3 17.59 35.47 -13.45
CA VAL A 3 17.79 34.14 -12.87
C VAL A 3 16.77 34.04 -11.74
N ASP A 4 15.63 33.42 -12.02
CA ASP A 4 14.58 33.20 -11.03
C ASP A 4 14.98 32.03 -10.13
N GLY A 5 15.23 32.32 -8.85
CA GLY A 5 15.49 31.34 -7.82
C GLY A 5 14.19 30.75 -7.30
N PHE A 6 13.75 29.65 -7.89
CA PHE A 6 12.89 28.66 -7.24
C PHE A 6 13.45 27.27 -7.57
N SER A 7 13.47 26.41 -6.56
CA SER A 7 13.92 25.01 -6.66
C SER A 7 13.14 24.28 -7.76
N THR A 8 13.79 23.99 -8.89
CA THR A 8 13.28 23.10 -9.94
C THR A 8 13.25 21.66 -9.39
N GLY A 9 12.17 21.32 -8.70
CA GLY A 9 11.86 19.92 -8.40
C GLY A 9 11.42 19.22 -9.68
N SER A 10 12.30 18.46 -10.32
CA SER A 10 11.94 17.58 -11.44
C SER A 10 11.09 16.41 -10.91
N GLY A 11 9.77 16.59 -10.85
CA GLY A 11 8.85 15.49 -10.61
C GLY A 11 8.79 14.58 -11.84
N SER A 12 8.79 13.27 -11.62
CA SER A 12 8.55 12.28 -12.68
C SER A 12 7.20 12.54 -13.36
N PRO A 13 7.11 12.48 -14.69
CA PRO A 13 5.86 12.70 -15.40
C PRO A 13 4.80 11.68 -14.96
N VAL A 14 3.62 12.17 -14.57
CA VAL A 14 2.46 11.32 -14.30
C VAL A 14 1.93 10.82 -15.63
N GLU A 15 2.13 9.53 -15.88
CA GLU A 15 1.78 8.87 -17.13
C GLU A 15 0.25 8.85 -17.31
N GLY A 16 -0.26 9.57 -18.31
CA GLY A 16 -1.63 9.38 -18.78
C GLY A 16 -2.54 10.61 -18.96
N MET A 17 -2.10 11.85 -18.73
CA MET A 17 -3.01 13.01 -18.93
C MET A 17 -2.62 14.03 -20.00
N PHE A 18 -1.35 14.19 -20.37
CA PHE A 18 -0.94 15.03 -21.52
C PHE A 18 0.40 14.52 -22.08
N PRO A 19 0.45 13.84 -23.24
CA PRO A 19 1.60 13.01 -23.59
C PRO A 19 2.88 13.73 -24.06
N GLU A 20 2.93 15.05 -24.32
CA GLU A 20 4.12 15.63 -24.97
C GLU A 20 4.51 17.06 -24.56
N GLN A 21 4.03 17.57 -23.42
CA GLN A 21 4.55 18.83 -22.91
C GLN A 21 5.14 18.64 -21.52
N ASN A 22 6.47 18.83 -21.42
CA ASN A 22 7.12 19.20 -20.17
C ASN A 22 6.56 20.58 -19.78
N VAL A 23 5.36 20.59 -19.20
CA VAL A 23 4.82 21.80 -18.64
C VAL A 23 5.51 21.98 -17.30
N THR A 24 6.64 22.68 -17.32
CA THR A 24 7.16 23.33 -16.12
C THR A 24 6.16 24.42 -15.76
N TRP A 25 5.25 24.12 -14.85
CA TRP A 25 4.34 25.11 -14.29
C TRP A 25 5.10 26.02 -13.31
N ASP A 26 6.00 26.85 -13.83
CA ASP A 26 6.48 27.97 -13.06
C ASP A 26 5.35 29.00 -13.03
N CYS A 27 4.77 29.20 -11.86
CA CYS A 27 4.00 30.39 -11.62
C CYS A 27 4.99 31.56 -11.65
N PRO A 28 4.98 32.46 -12.66
CA PRO A 28 5.86 33.60 -12.63
C PRO A 28 5.53 34.43 -11.39
N ALA A 29 6.44 34.41 -10.41
CA ALA A 29 6.32 35.16 -9.16
C ALA A 29 6.83 36.61 -9.34
N VAL A 30 7.57 36.86 -10.42
CA VAL A 30 8.26 38.12 -10.66
C VAL A 30 7.51 38.98 -11.68
N LEU A 31 6.90 40.06 -11.21
CA LEU A 31 6.19 41.07 -12.01
C LEU A 31 7.11 42.03 -12.79
N GLN A 32 8.43 41.80 -12.80
CA GLN A 32 9.42 42.72 -13.39
C GLN A 32 9.73 42.45 -14.88
N GLY A 33 8.91 41.66 -15.57
CA GLY A 33 9.03 41.51 -17.03
C GLY A 33 8.59 42.78 -17.76
N ASN A 34 9.51 43.41 -18.49
CA ASN A 34 9.16 44.50 -19.40
C ASN A 34 8.56 43.89 -20.68
N CYS A 35 7.31 44.24 -21.02
CA CYS A 35 6.58 43.70 -22.19
C CYS A 35 7.21 44.05 -23.55
N SER A 36 8.31 44.82 -23.55
CA SER A 36 8.96 45.38 -24.75
C SER A 36 9.95 44.43 -25.45
N ALA A 37 10.27 43.27 -24.86
CA ALA A 37 11.33 42.39 -25.36
C ALA A 37 10.85 41.11 -26.07
N SER A 38 9.54 40.82 -26.09
CA SER A 38 8.99 39.62 -26.70
C SER A 38 8.26 39.96 -28.00
N ASN A 39 8.40 39.11 -29.03
CA ASN A 39 7.56 39.14 -30.25
C ASN A 39 6.08 38.78 -29.97
N LEU A 40 5.68 38.73 -28.69
CA LEU A 40 4.28 38.58 -28.31
C LEU A 40 3.55 39.90 -28.54
N HIS A 41 2.29 39.81 -28.93
CA HIS A 41 1.45 40.98 -29.10
C HIS A 41 1.39 41.77 -27.79
N GLU A 42 1.76 43.05 -27.84
CA GLU A 42 1.82 43.96 -26.68
C GLU A 42 0.52 43.93 -25.85
N SER A 43 -0.63 43.81 -26.53
CA SER A 43 -1.96 43.69 -25.92
C SER A 43 -2.14 42.44 -25.03
N GLU A 44 -1.52 41.31 -25.40
CA GLU A 44 -1.61 40.07 -24.62
C GLU A 44 -0.77 40.17 -23.34
N CYS A 45 0.41 40.81 -23.45
CA CYS A 45 1.28 41.04 -22.30
C CYS A 45 0.65 42.01 -21.29
N GLU A 46 0.03 43.10 -21.76
CA GLU A 46 -0.69 44.03 -20.89
C GLU A 46 -1.91 43.38 -20.22
N ALA A 47 -2.68 42.57 -20.95
CA ALA A 47 -3.82 41.83 -20.39
C ALA A 47 -3.38 40.83 -19.31
N ALA A 48 -2.30 40.08 -19.54
CA ALA A 48 -1.73 39.17 -18.56
C ALA A 48 -1.22 39.91 -17.31
N LYS A 49 -0.56 41.06 -17.48
CA LYS A 49 -0.10 41.91 -16.39
C LYS A 49 -1.27 42.46 -15.56
N ALA A 50 -2.32 42.95 -16.21
CA ALA A 50 -3.54 43.41 -15.55
C ALA A 50 -4.19 42.29 -14.75
N PHE A 51 -4.30 41.09 -15.32
CA PHE A 51 -4.84 39.93 -14.60
C PHE A 51 -4.00 39.56 -13.37
N LEU A 52 -2.66 39.55 -13.49
CA LEU A 52 -1.78 39.26 -12.35
C LEU A 52 -1.94 40.28 -11.22
N LEU A 53 -2.00 41.57 -11.55
CA LEU A 53 -2.12 42.65 -10.57
C LEU A 53 -3.53 42.72 -9.95
N GLU A 54 -4.59 42.57 -10.74
CA GLU A 54 -5.97 42.76 -10.29
C GLU A 54 -6.60 41.50 -9.68
N ARG A 55 -6.17 40.31 -10.12
CA ARG A 55 -6.75 39.04 -9.68
C ARG A 55 -5.80 38.21 -8.85
N LYS A 56 -4.56 38.01 -9.27
CA LYS A 56 -3.64 37.09 -8.57
C LYS A 56 -3.02 37.70 -7.31
N LEU A 57 -2.59 38.96 -7.38
CA LEU A 57 -1.94 39.65 -6.26
C LEU A 57 -2.85 39.78 -5.03
N PRO A 58 -4.14 40.16 -5.18
CA PRO A 58 -5.06 40.18 -4.06
C PRO A 58 -5.29 38.80 -3.47
N LEU A 59 -5.28 37.72 -4.26
CA LEU A 59 -5.41 36.36 -3.74
C LEU A 59 -4.21 35.93 -2.87
N LEU A 60 -3.04 36.54 -3.07
CA LEU A 60 -1.84 36.28 -2.27
C LEU A 60 -1.86 37.04 -0.94
N THR A 61 -2.50 38.21 -0.90
CA THR A 61 -2.50 39.11 0.27
C THR A 61 -3.80 39.12 1.05
N LEU A 62 -4.91 38.71 0.44
CA LEU A 62 -6.19 38.64 1.12
C LEU A 62 -6.21 37.36 1.96
N PRO A 63 -6.68 37.44 3.22
CA PRO A 63 -6.87 36.28 4.09
C PRO A 63 -8.12 35.51 3.64
N LEU A 64 -8.08 34.98 2.42
CA LEU A 64 -9.14 34.18 1.81
C LEU A 64 -9.08 32.73 2.24
N PHE A 65 -7.93 32.29 2.73
CA PHE A 65 -7.73 30.91 3.15
C PHE A 65 -8.22 30.74 4.58
N ARG A 66 -9.06 29.74 4.79
CA ARG A 66 -9.45 29.29 6.12
C ARG A 66 -8.63 28.07 6.48
N CYS A 67 -7.73 28.23 7.44
CA CYS A 67 -6.99 27.13 8.02
C CYS A 67 -7.81 26.52 9.15
N ARG A 68 -7.93 25.19 9.14
CA ARG A 68 -8.59 24.44 10.20
C ARG A 68 -7.53 23.92 11.17
N TYR A 69 -7.62 24.35 12.41
CA TYR A 69 -6.72 23.97 13.49
C TYR A 69 -7.45 23.16 14.54
N LEU A 70 -6.69 22.37 15.29
CA LEU A 70 -7.16 21.64 16.45
C LEU A 70 -7.12 22.54 17.67
N GLN A 71 -8.14 22.46 18.50
CA GLN A 71 -8.19 23.21 19.74
C GLN A 71 -7.48 22.45 20.86
N GLN A 72 -6.63 23.13 21.61
CA GLN A 72 -5.94 22.52 22.76
C GLN A 72 -6.93 22.23 23.89
N PRO A 73 -6.93 21.01 24.47
CA PRO A 73 -7.86 20.65 25.53
C PRO A 73 -7.62 21.50 26.78
N GLY A 74 -8.70 22.09 27.31
CA GLY A 74 -8.66 22.96 28.50
C GLY A 74 -8.19 24.40 28.24
N ALA A 75 -7.74 24.74 27.04
CA ALA A 75 -7.35 26.11 26.68
C ALA A 75 -8.56 26.94 26.20
N ALA A 76 -8.40 28.27 26.14
CA ALA A 76 -9.41 29.16 25.60
C ALA A 76 -9.71 28.83 24.12
N ALA A 77 -10.95 29.11 23.67
CA ALA A 77 -11.35 28.94 22.28
C ALA A 77 -10.40 29.70 21.34
N GLY A 78 -9.89 29.01 20.31
CA GLY A 78 -8.91 29.55 19.37
C GLY A 78 -7.43 29.26 19.71
N THR A 79 -7.14 28.54 20.80
CA THR A 79 -5.77 28.11 21.08
C THR A 79 -5.40 26.90 20.21
N LYS A 80 -4.46 27.08 19.28
CA LYS A 80 -3.96 26.03 18.39
C LYS A 80 -3.25 24.94 19.19
N CYS A 81 -3.65 23.69 18.98
CA CYS A 81 -2.92 22.51 19.41
C CYS A 81 -2.05 22.00 18.26
N ASP A 82 -0.76 21.81 18.51
CA ASP A 82 0.20 21.34 17.51
C ASP A 82 0.62 19.89 17.81
N PHE A 83 0.31 18.97 16.91
CA PHE A 83 0.74 17.57 17.02
C PHE A 83 2.25 17.39 16.98
N ALA A 84 3.01 18.33 16.41
CA ALA A 84 4.46 18.27 16.45
C ALA A 84 4.99 18.31 17.89
N SER A 85 4.27 18.98 18.80
CA SER A 85 4.60 19.06 20.23
C SER A 85 4.17 17.85 21.06
N MET A 86 3.55 16.85 20.42
CA MET A 86 3.05 15.65 21.06
C MET A 86 4.17 14.61 21.24
N TYR A 87 4.40 14.22 22.48
CA TYR A 87 5.38 13.21 22.86
C TYR A 87 4.87 12.34 24.00
N LYS A 88 5.45 11.14 24.10
CA LYS A 88 5.13 10.16 25.14
C LYS A 88 6.15 10.29 26.27
N GLU A 89 5.66 10.48 27.49
CA GLU A 89 6.48 10.48 28.71
C GLU A 89 5.83 9.54 29.73
N ASN A 90 6.60 8.58 30.24
CA ASN A 90 6.13 7.57 31.20
C ASN A 90 4.86 6.81 30.77
N GLY A 91 4.71 6.54 29.48
CA GLY A 91 3.54 5.83 28.95
C GLY A 91 2.33 6.71 28.65
N THR A 92 2.32 7.96 29.11
CA THR A 92 1.22 8.90 28.86
C THR A 92 1.60 9.88 27.76
N TRP A 93 0.64 10.22 26.91
CA TRP A 93 0.82 11.23 25.89
C TRP A 93 0.63 12.63 26.47
N ILE A 94 1.67 13.46 26.37
CA ILE A 94 1.67 14.86 26.80
C ILE A 94 1.42 15.74 25.58
N ASN A 95 0.71 16.86 25.77
CA ASN A 95 0.27 17.78 24.72
C ASN A 95 -0.60 17.12 23.64
N GLY A 96 -1.35 16.08 24.00
CA GLY A 96 -2.33 15.49 23.10
C GLY A 96 -3.46 16.48 22.79
N CYS A 97 -3.91 16.51 21.53
CA CYS A 97 -5.04 17.33 21.09
C CYS A 97 -6.41 16.64 21.27
N VAL A 98 -6.46 15.59 22.10
CA VAL A 98 -7.66 14.80 22.38
C VAL A 98 -8.22 15.24 23.72
N HIS A 99 -9.51 15.60 23.77
CA HIS A 99 -10.17 15.95 25.02
C HIS A 99 -10.35 14.70 25.90
N PRO A 100 -10.50 14.86 27.24
CA PRO A 100 -10.76 13.75 28.16
C PRO A 100 -11.97 12.88 27.79
N ASN A 101 -12.89 13.43 26.99
CA ASN A 101 -14.09 12.74 26.50
C ASN A 101 -13.83 11.94 25.21
N ASN A 102 -12.57 11.74 24.81
CA ASN A 102 -12.16 11.13 23.55
C ASN A 102 -12.73 11.85 22.30
N THR A 103 -12.98 13.14 22.42
CA THR A 103 -13.44 13.98 21.30
C THR A 103 -12.34 14.93 20.86
N VAL A 104 -12.39 15.31 19.59
CA VAL A 104 -11.44 16.24 18.98
C VAL A 104 -12.25 17.44 18.48
N THR A 105 -11.88 18.65 18.91
CA THR A 105 -12.54 19.87 18.47
C THR A 105 -11.64 20.65 17.52
N PHE A 106 -12.27 21.27 16.52
CA PHE A 106 -11.59 22.05 15.51
C PHE A 106 -12.14 23.47 15.52
N PHE A 107 -11.30 24.42 15.15
CA PHE A 107 -11.71 25.79 14.85
C PHE A 107 -11.10 26.24 13.53
N GLU A 108 -11.76 27.20 12.88
CA GLU A 108 -11.27 27.84 11.67
C GLU A 108 -10.67 29.20 12.04
N GLN A 109 -9.55 29.52 11.42
CA GLN A 109 -8.92 30.84 11.50
C GLN A 109 -8.50 31.26 10.10
N ASP A 110 -8.68 32.55 9.79
CA ASP A 110 -8.19 33.10 8.54
C ASP A 110 -6.64 33.09 8.55
N CYS A 111 -6.04 32.59 7.47
CA CYS A 111 -4.60 32.40 7.36
C CYS A 111 -4.06 32.91 6.01
N ASP A 112 -2.78 33.26 5.98
CA ASP A 112 -2.09 33.63 4.75
C ASP A 112 -1.70 32.38 3.94
N ILE A 113 -1.42 32.55 2.65
CA ILE A 113 -1.04 31.43 1.76
C ILE A 113 0.21 30.68 2.27
N SER A 114 1.18 31.39 2.86
CA SER A 114 2.38 30.77 3.42
C SER A 114 2.07 29.92 4.64
N GLU A 115 1.17 30.37 5.51
CA GLU A 115 0.70 29.58 6.66
C GLU A 115 -0.10 28.37 6.20
N PHE A 116 -0.92 28.53 5.16
CA PHE A 116 -1.65 27.42 4.57
C PHE A 116 -0.70 26.36 4.00
N GLU A 117 0.35 26.74 3.27
CA GLU A 117 1.36 25.82 2.77
C GLU A 117 2.09 25.09 3.91
N GLU A 118 2.48 25.80 4.97
CA GLU A 118 3.10 25.19 6.15
C GLU A 118 2.14 24.23 6.85
N ASN A 119 0.88 24.60 6.99
CA ASN A 119 -0.16 23.76 7.55
C ASN A 119 -0.32 22.47 6.72
N VAL A 120 -0.34 22.59 5.38
CA VAL A 120 -0.43 21.44 4.49
C VAL A 120 0.81 20.55 4.58
N ARG A 121 2.02 21.13 4.65
CA ARG A 121 3.27 20.36 4.82
C ARG A 121 3.34 19.63 6.16
N SER A 122 2.79 20.23 7.21
CA SER A 122 2.80 19.62 8.55
C SER A 122 1.84 18.42 8.70
N PHE A 123 0.92 18.20 7.76
CA PHE A 123 -0.01 17.06 7.81
C PHE A 123 0.70 15.71 7.82
N ASP A 124 1.83 15.56 7.12
CA ASP A 124 2.58 14.29 7.11
C ASP A 124 3.07 13.92 8.51
N LEU A 125 3.66 14.89 9.23
CA LEU A 125 4.07 14.72 10.62
C LEU A 125 2.86 14.50 11.55
N TRP A 126 1.73 15.15 11.28
CA TRP A 126 0.51 14.97 12.06
C TRP A 126 -0.02 13.54 11.92
N PHE A 127 -0.12 13.01 10.70
CA PHE A 127 -0.57 11.64 10.47
C PHE A 127 0.35 10.64 11.16
N TYR A 128 1.67 10.82 11.02
CA TYR A 128 2.64 9.96 11.69
C TYR A 128 2.42 9.94 13.22
N LYS A 129 2.23 11.10 13.85
CA LYS A 129 1.97 11.20 15.29
C LYS A 129 0.62 10.63 15.71
N ILE A 130 -0.43 10.84 14.91
CA ILE A 130 -1.75 10.27 15.14
C ILE A 130 -1.71 8.75 15.08
N PHE A 131 -1.00 8.16 14.12
CA PHE A 131 -0.85 6.71 14.04
C PHE A 131 -0.08 6.14 15.23
N GLN A 132 1.01 6.78 15.65
CA GLN A 132 1.71 6.39 16.87
C GLN A 132 0.81 6.42 18.12
N TYR A 133 -0.02 7.47 18.25
CA TYR A 133 -0.98 7.57 19.33
C TYR A 133 -2.03 6.45 19.27
N LEU A 134 -2.58 6.18 18.09
CA LEU A 134 -3.59 5.14 17.89
C LEU A 134 -3.03 3.75 18.20
N ASP A 135 -1.82 3.44 17.75
CA ASP A 135 -1.17 2.15 18.02
C ASP A 135 -0.99 1.92 19.52
N ASP A 136 -0.56 2.94 20.26
CA ASP A 136 -0.42 2.88 21.71
C ASP A 136 -1.77 2.67 22.42
N VAL A 137 -2.81 3.42 22.03
CA VAL A 137 -4.15 3.28 22.62
C VAL A 137 -4.75 1.91 22.32
N VAL A 138 -4.53 1.38 21.11
CA VAL A 138 -5.00 0.04 20.73
C VAL A 138 -4.28 -1.02 21.56
N GLN A 139 -2.98 -0.88 21.78
CA GLN A 139 -2.22 -1.81 22.62
C GLN A 139 -2.75 -1.84 24.06
N ASP A 140 -3.03 -0.69 24.65
CA ASP A 140 -3.61 -0.60 26.00
C ASP A 140 -5.02 -1.20 26.06
N LEU A 141 -5.85 -0.94 25.04
CA LEU A 141 -7.22 -1.47 24.98
C LEU A 141 -7.23 -3.00 24.85
N ILE A 142 -6.31 -3.59 24.08
CA ILE A 142 -6.19 -5.05 23.94
C ILE A 142 -5.86 -5.68 25.30
N LEU A 143 -4.96 -5.08 26.08
CA LEU A 143 -4.60 -5.58 27.41
C LEU A 143 -5.80 -5.50 28.36
N GLN A 144 -6.53 -4.38 28.36
CA GLN A 144 -7.72 -4.21 29.19
C GLN A 144 -8.81 -5.24 28.82
N ILE A 145 -9.07 -5.44 27.53
CA ILE A 145 -10.05 -6.44 27.07
C ILE A 145 -9.63 -7.85 27.50
N ALA A 146 -8.33 -8.18 27.43
CA ALA A 146 -7.84 -9.49 27.85
C ALA A 146 -8.07 -9.72 29.36
N ASP A 147 -7.81 -8.72 30.19
CA ASP A 147 -8.04 -8.78 31.64
C ASP A 147 -9.53 -8.85 31.98
N ASP A 148 -10.37 -8.06 31.31
CA ASP A 148 -11.83 -8.08 31.49
C ASP A 148 -12.43 -9.43 31.07
N LEU A 149 -11.98 -9.97 29.93
CA LEU A 149 -12.41 -11.28 29.45
C LEU A 149 -12.00 -12.37 30.45
N LYS A 150 -10.76 -12.29 30.97
CA LYS A 150 -10.30 -13.21 32.00
C LYS A 150 -11.18 -13.10 33.24
N ALA A 151 -11.43 -11.89 33.76
CA ALA A 151 -12.28 -11.69 34.93
C ALA A 151 -13.68 -12.29 34.75
N ILE A 152 -14.30 -12.08 33.59
CA ILE A 152 -15.60 -12.66 33.22
C ILE A 152 -15.55 -14.20 33.20
N VAL A 153 -14.51 -14.78 32.61
CA VAL A 153 -14.31 -16.24 32.58
C VAL A 153 -14.15 -16.80 34.00
N TYR A 154 -13.37 -16.14 34.85
CA TYR A 154 -13.22 -16.58 36.24
C TYR A 154 -14.55 -16.55 36.98
N LEU A 155 -15.25 -15.42 36.92
CA LEU A 155 -16.50 -15.21 37.65
C LEU A 155 -17.64 -16.15 37.20
N HIS A 156 -17.75 -16.44 35.90
CA HIS A 156 -18.89 -17.20 35.36
C HIS A 156 -18.60 -18.67 35.04
N LEU A 157 -17.35 -19.07 34.85
CA LEU A 157 -17.00 -20.45 34.50
C LEU A 157 -16.18 -21.12 35.60
N VAL A 158 -15.14 -20.45 36.10
CA VAL A 158 -14.15 -21.08 36.98
C VAL A 158 -14.67 -21.16 38.42
N ASP A 159 -15.14 -20.04 38.96
CA ASP A 159 -15.65 -19.93 40.33
C ASP A 159 -16.83 -20.88 40.60
N PRO A 160 -17.89 -20.95 39.77
CA PRO A 160 -18.97 -21.90 40.02
C PRO A 160 -18.55 -23.37 39.91
N VAL A 161 -17.52 -23.67 39.10
CA VAL A 161 -16.95 -25.03 39.05
C VAL A 161 -16.21 -25.34 40.34
N PHE A 162 -15.45 -24.40 40.90
CA PHE A 162 -14.82 -24.58 42.21
C PHE A 162 -15.84 -24.66 43.35
N ASP A 163 -16.89 -23.84 43.34
CA ASP A 163 -17.97 -23.93 44.33
C ASP A 163 -18.68 -25.29 44.28
N LEU A 164 -18.87 -25.86 43.09
CA LEU A 164 -19.41 -27.21 42.93
C LEU A 164 -18.42 -28.28 43.43
N LEU A 165 -17.13 -28.14 43.12
CA LEU A 165 -16.08 -29.07 43.57
C LEU A 165 -15.92 -29.09 45.09
N ASP A 166 -15.99 -27.93 45.74
CA ASP A 166 -15.94 -27.83 47.20
C ASP A 166 -17.17 -28.45 47.87
N GLY A 167 -18.29 -28.55 47.15
CA GLY A 167 -19.51 -29.24 47.59
C GLY A 167 -19.54 -30.75 47.32
N PHE A 168 -18.58 -31.30 46.55
CA PHE A 168 -18.58 -32.72 46.19
C PHE A 168 -17.67 -33.54 47.11
N ASP A 169 -18.26 -34.22 48.09
CA ASP A 169 -17.64 -35.36 48.76
C ASP A 169 -17.14 -36.38 47.72
N CYS A 170 -15.96 -36.97 47.94
CA CYS A 170 -15.24 -37.85 46.99
C CYS A 170 -16.07 -39.02 46.38
N SER A 171 -17.23 -39.34 46.95
CA SER A 171 -18.20 -40.33 46.46
C SER A 171 -18.82 -39.93 45.10
N PHE A 172 -19.09 -38.64 44.87
CA PHE A 172 -19.71 -38.18 43.61
C PHE A 172 -18.75 -38.28 42.42
N MET A 173 -17.45 -38.10 42.67
CA MET A 173 -16.41 -38.04 41.64
C MET A 173 -16.31 -39.34 40.83
N GLN A 174 -16.56 -40.50 41.45
CA GLN A 174 -16.52 -41.80 40.75
C GLN A 174 -17.66 -41.97 39.74
N SER A 175 -18.87 -41.48 40.06
CA SER A 175 -20.02 -41.58 39.16
C SER A 175 -19.90 -40.59 37.99
N PHE A 176 -19.41 -39.38 38.27
CA PHE A 176 -19.17 -38.36 37.24
C PHE A 176 -18.07 -38.80 36.26
N TRP A 177 -16.95 -39.33 36.74
CA TRP A 177 -15.86 -39.80 35.86
C TRP A 177 -16.30 -40.90 34.92
N ARG A 178 -17.11 -41.87 35.38
CA ARG A 178 -17.65 -42.91 34.50
C ARG A 178 -18.54 -42.33 33.40
N GLY A 179 -19.43 -41.39 33.74
CA GLY A 179 -20.30 -40.73 32.77
C GLY A 179 -19.53 -39.87 31.77
N LEU A 180 -18.49 -39.16 32.22
CA LEU A 180 -17.64 -38.34 31.38
C LEU A 180 -16.77 -39.19 30.44
N THR A 181 -16.23 -40.33 30.90
CA THR A 181 -15.48 -41.24 30.03
C THR A 181 -16.38 -41.92 29.00
N ASP A 182 -17.61 -42.30 29.37
CA ASP A 182 -18.54 -42.91 28.42
C ASP A 182 -18.99 -41.91 27.35
N SER A 183 -19.27 -40.65 27.73
CA SER A 183 -19.67 -39.62 26.78
C SER A 183 -18.50 -39.21 25.86
N LEU A 184 -17.29 -39.04 26.39
CA LEU A 184 -16.10 -38.75 25.58
C LEU A 184 -15.78 -39.90 24.64
N CYS A 185 -15.88 -41.15 25.09
CA CYS A 185 -15.59 -42.31 24.25
C CYS A 185 -16.58 -42.41 23.08
N PHE A 186 -17.88 -42.23 23.35
CA PHE A 186 -18.91 -42.26 22.31
C PHE A 186 -18.79 -41.08 21.33
N GLN A 187 -18.57 -39.86 21.84
CA GLN A 187 -18.48 -38.67 21.01
C GLN A 187 -17.16 -38.58 20.23
N ALA A 188 -16.04 -39.05 20.80
CA ALA A 188 -14.75 -39.12 20.12
C ALA A 188 -14.76 -40.14 18.98
N VAL A 189 -15.39 -41.30 19.16
CA VAL A 189 -15.51 -42.29 18.07
C VAL A 189 -16.34 -41.73 16.92
N SER A 190 -17.44 -41.03 17.22
CA SER A 190 -18.27 -40.38 16.20
C SER A 190 -17.51 -39.29 15.43
N SER A 191 -16.74 -38.45 16.12
CA SER A 191 -15.96 -37.38 15.47
C SER A 191 -14.82 -37.93 14.62
N VAL A 192 -14.13 -38.98 15.06
CA VAL A 192 -13.07 -39.65 14.28
C VAL A 192 -13.63 -40.23 12.98
N GLN A 193 -14.85 -40.79 12.99
CA GLN A 193 -15.50 -41.28 11.77
C GLN A 193 -15.76 -40.14 10.77
N VAL A 194 -16.21 -38.99 11.25
CA VAL A 194 -16.45 -37.81 10.41
C VAL A 194 -15.14 -37.29 9.82
N VAL A 195 -14.08 -37.17 10.62
CA VAL A 195 -12.75 -36.75 10.14
C VAL A 195 -12.19 -37.72 9.11
N ALA A 196 -12.32 -39.03 9.34
CA ALA A 196 -11.89 -40.05 8.38
C ALA A 196 -12.62 -39.90 7.03
N SER A 197 -13.92 -39.57 7.04
CA SER A 197 -14.67 -39.33 5.81
C SER A 197 -14.12 -38.14 5.00
N TYR A 198 -13.72 -37.06 5.67
CA TYR A 198 -13.13 -35.88 4.99
C TYR A 198 -11.79 -36.17 4.34
N TYR A 199 -10.95 -37.03 4.94
CA TYR A 199 -9.68 -37.44 4.33
C TYR A 199 -9.89 -38.23 3.04
N VAL A 200 -10.94 -39.05 2.95
CA VAL A 200 -11.29 -39.78 1.72
C VAL A 200 -11.66 -38.80 0.60
N TRP A 201 -12.45 -37.76 0.92
CA TRP A 201 -12.78 -36.70 -0.03
C TRP A 201 -11.55 -35.88 -0.44
N ALA A 202 -10.68 -35.51 0.49
CA ALA A 202 -9.45 -34.78 0.17
C ALA A 202 -8.54 -35.58 -0.76
N ALA A 203 -8.38 -36.89 -0.51
CA ALA A 203 -7.63 -37.79 -1.37
C ALA A 203 -8.26 -37.89 -2.77
N SER A 204 -9.58 -38.00 -2.88
CA SER A 204 -10.26 -38.07 -4.18
C SER A 204 -10.12 -36.77 -4.98
N PHE A 205 -10.23 -35.60 -4.35
CA PHE A 205 -9.97 -34.31 -5.00
C PHE A 205 -8.52 -34.15 -5.46
N SER A 206 -7.56 -34.63 -4.66
CA SER A 206 -6.14 -34.60 -5.04
C SER A 206 -5.86 -35.44 -6.29
N LEU A 207 -6.49 -36.63 -6.38
CA LEU A 207 -6.36 -37.51 -7.55
C LEU A 207 -7.00 -36.86 -8.79
N ALA A 208 -8.18 -36.25 -8.64
CA ALA A 208 -8.83 -35.53 -9.73
C ALA A 208 -7.96 -34.37 -10.27
N MET A 209 -7.29 -33.62 -9.39
CA MET A 209 -6.35 -32.56 -9.79
C MET A 209 -5.16 -33.09 -10.60
N VAL A 210 -4.58 -34.23 -10.19
CA VAL A 210 -3.50 -34.87 -10.95
C VAL A 210 -3.96 -35.25 -12.36
N VAL A 211 -5.19 -35.76 -12.50
CA VAL A 211 -5.77 -36.10 -13.82
C VAL A 211 -5.94 -34.85 -14.69
N VAL A 212 -6.45 -33.74 -14.14
CA VAL A 212 -6.61 -32.48 -14.89
C VAL A 212 -5.26 -31.94 -15.34
N LEU A 213 -4.27 -31.90 -14.44
CA LEU A 213 -2.90 -31.46 -14.76
C LEU A 213 -2.25 -32.35 -15.83
N TYR A 214 -2.48 -33.67 -15.78
CA TYR A 214 -2.00 -34.59 -16.79
C TYR A 214 -2.61 -34.32 -18.17
N VAL A 215 -3.92 -34.06 -18.26
CA VAL A 215 -4.58 -33.70 -19.53
C VAL A 215 -4.03 -32.38 -20.08
N ALA A 216 -3.89 -31.35 -19.24
CA ALA A 216 -3.33 -30.07 -19.64
C ALA A 216 -1.88 -30.22 -20.16
N TRP A 217 -1.06 -31.02 -19.46
CA TRP A 217 0.29 -31.34 -19.89
C TRP A 217 0.32 -32.10 -21.24
N ARG A 218 -0.58 -33.08 -21.44
CA ARG A 218 -0.69 -33.80 -22.73
C ARG A 218 -1.07 -32.84 -23.86
N ILE A 219 -2.04 -31.95 -23.66
CA ILE A 219 -2.43 -30.96 -24.68
C ILE A 219 -1.26 -30.04 -25.01
N SER A 220 -0.54 -29.53 -24.00
CA SER A 220 0.61 -28.67 -24.20
C SER A 220 1.73 -29.37 -24.98
N ARG A 221 1.99 -30.63 -24.65
CA ARG A 221 3.01 -31.44 -25.34
C ARG A 221 2.61 -31.79 -26.76
N ASP A 222 1.38 -32.25 -26.98
CA ASP A 222 0.86 -32.58 -28.32
C ASP A 222 0.84 -31.34 -29.23
N THR A 223 0.58 -30.15 -28.66
CA THR A 223 0.67 -28.87 -29.39
C THR A 223 2.11 -28.56 -29.79
N THR A 224 3.07 -28.76 -28.89
CA THR A 224 4.50 -28.54 -29.17
C THR A 224 5.01 -29.51 -30.25
N ASP A 225 4.66 -30.79 -30.14
CA ASP A 225 5.01 -31.83 -31.12
C ASP A 225 4.37 -31.53 -32.49
N ALA A 226 3.14 -31.00 -32.53
CA ALA A 226 2.50 -30.56 -33.77
C ALA A 226 3.22 -29.37 -34.41
N PHE A 227 3.69 -28.40 -33.62
CA PHE A 227 4.48 -27.28 -34.12
C PHE A 227 5.84 -27.73 -34.66
N GLU A 228 6.56 -28.60 -33.97
CA GLU A 228 7.86 -29.11 -34.42
C GLU A 228 7.73 -29.90 -35.74
N ASN A 229 6.70 -30.74 -35.84
CA ASN A 229 6.36 -31.45 -37.09
C ASN A 229 5.96 -30.48 -38.22
N SER A 230 5.31 -29.36 -37.91
CA SER A 230 4.99 -28.33 -38.91
C SER A 230 6.23 -27.56 -39.38
N LEU A 231 7.19 -27.31 -38.48
CA LEU A 231 8.45 -26.63 -38.78
C LEU A 231 9.41 -27.50 -39.60
N THR A 232 9.22 -28.82 -39.60
CA THR A 232 9.91 -29.74 -40.51
C THR A 232 9.43 -29.61 -41.97
N PHE A 233 8.34 -28.87 -42.22
CA PHE A 233 7.96 -28.38 -43.55
C PHE A 233 8.35 -26.89 -43.72
N PRO A 234 9.63 -26.57 -43.99
CA PRO A 234 9.95 -26.07 -45.32
C PRO A 234 11.41 -26.36 -45.75
N THR A 235 11.81 -27.63 -45.82
CA THR A 235 13.00 -27.97 -46.63
C THR A 235 12.77 -27.70 -48.12
N ARG A 236 11.52 -27.70 -48.61
CA ARG A 236 11.22 -27.34 -50.00
C ARG A 236 11.50 -25.85 -50.32
N ALA A 237 11.25 -24.94 -49.38
CA ALA A 237 11.52 -23.51 -49.59
C ALA A 237 13.01 -23.17 -49.41
N ARG A 238 13.71 -23.82 -48.46
CA ARG A 238 15.18 -23.72 -48.37
C ARG A 238 15.89 -24.37 -49.56
N ASP A 239 15.38 -25.48 -50.09
CA ASP A 239 15.91 -26.12 -51.29
C ASP A 239 15.72 -25.23 -52.54
N LEU A 240 14.58 -24.55 -52.67
CA LEU A 240 14.38 -23.55 -53.74
C LEU A 240 15.29 -22.32 -53.57
N ARG A 241 15.47 -21.80 -52.34
CA ARG A 241 16.36 -20.66 -52.08
C ARG A 241 17.83 -21.01 -52.32
N ASN A 242 18.25 -22.24 -52.00
CA ASN A 242 19.60 -22.74 -52.30
C ASN A 242 19.79 -22.96 -53.81
N LYS A 243 18.79 -23.51 -54.53
CA LYS A 243 18.83 -23.60 -56.00
C LYS A 243 18.90 -22.23 -56.69
N VAL A 244 18.23 -21.22 -56.15
CA VAL A 244 18.33 -19.84 -56.65
C VAL A 244 19.70 -19.24 -56.33
N LYS A 245 20.22 -19.36 -55.10
CA LYS A 245 21.57 -18.92 -54.74
C LYS A 245 22.65 -19.57 -55.61
N GLN A 246 22.50 -20.85 -55.95
CA GLN A 246 23.43 -21.57 -56.83
C GLN A 246 23.41 -21.07 -58.28
N ARG A 247 22.25 -20.62 -58.79
CA ARG A 247 22.17 -19.98 -60.11
C ARG A 247 22.68 -18.54 -60.15
N VAL A 248 22.56 -17.81 -59.03
CA VAL A 248 22.92 -16.38 -59.00
C VAL A 248 24.42 -16.16 -58.75
N GLY A 249 25.22 -17.21 -58.54
CA GLY A 249 26.68 -17.14 -58.65
C GLY A 249 27.33 -16.05 -57.78
N TYR A 250 26.69 -15.67 -56.67
CA TYR A 250 27.20 -14.62 -55.81
C TYR A 250 28.11 -15.26 -54.76
N GLN A 251 29.41 -15.32 -55.07
CA GLN A 251 30.46 -15.50 -54.08
C GLN A 251 30.52 -14.23 -53.21
N THR A 252 29.67 -14.17 -52.19
CA THR A 252 29.86 -13.18 -51.12
C THR A 252 30.98 -13.68 -50.22
N SER A 253 32.18 -13.19 -50.51
CA SER A 253 33.36 -13.20 -49.64
C SER A 253 32.96 -12.87 -48.21
N GLU A 254 33.31 -13.77 -47.29
CA GLU A 254 33.19 -13.61 -45.84
C GLU A 254 33.87 -12.30 -45.40
N ALA A 255 33.11 -11.46 -44.70
CA ALA A 255 33.67 -10.39 -43.89
C ALA A 255 33.86 -10.94 -42.45
N PRO A 256 35.03 -10.75 -41.83
CA PRO A 256 35.31 -11.24 -40.49
C PRO A 256 34.55 -10.41 -39.45
N THR A 257 33.60 -11.03 -38.76
CA THR A 257 32.89 -10.41 -37.64
C THR A 257 33.66 -10.65 -36.34
N ALA A 258 33.78 -9.54 -35.60
CA ALA A 258 34.55 -9.25 -34.40
C ALA A 258 34.48 -10.26 -33.24
N PRO A 259 35.49 -10.22 -32.33
CA PRO A 259 35.59 -11.11 -31.17
C PRO A 259 34.45 -10.94 -30.17
N ALA A 260 34.04 -12.09 -29.61
CA ALA A 260 32.99 -12.24 -28.62
C ALA A 260 33.31 -11.49 -27.31
N GLU A 261 32.34 -10.68 -26.91
CA GLU A 261 32.24 -10.03 -25.61
C GLU A 261 31.88 -11.07 -24.53
N ALA A 262 32.58 -11.05 -23.40
CA ALA A 262 32.47 -12.02 -22.33
C ALA A 262 31.16 -11.88 -21.53
N PRO A 263 30.51 -12.99 -21.09
CA PRO A 263 29.31 -12.92 -20.29
C PRO A 263 29.59 -12.44 -18.86
N ALA A 264 28.84 -11.42 -18.45
CA ALA A 264 28.82 -10.88 -17.10
C ALA A 264 28.25 -11.90 -16.10
N THR A 265 29.00 -12.11 -15.02
CA THR A 265 28.68 -12.96 -13.87
C THR A 265 27.64 -12.26 -12.98
N THR A 266 26.38 -12.72 -13.01
CA THR A 266 25.35 -12.27 -12.06
C THR A 266 25.40 -13.14 -10.80
N ALA A 267 25.67 -12.52 -9.66
CA ALA A 267 25.71 -13.16 -8.34
C ALA A 267 24.29 -13.43 -7.78
N PRO A 268 24.07 -14.56 -7.07
CA PRO A 268 22.91 -14.75 -6.21
C PRO A 268 23.28 -14.41 -4.75
N GLY A 269 22.44 -13.62 -4.08
CA GLY A 269 22.64 -13.29 -2.66
C GLY A 269 21.40 -12.67 -2.04
N LEU A 270 20.40 -13.50 -1.75
CA LEU A 270 19.25 -13.15 -0.94
C LEU A 270 19.15 -14.22 0.15
N SER A 271 19.47 -13.84 1.39
CA SER A 271 19.31 -14.69 2.57
C SER A 271 18.73 -13.86 3.72
N LEU A 272 17.54 -14.33 4.13
CA LEU A 272 16.79 -14.13 5.38
C LEU A 272 16.20 -12.75 5.64
#